data_AF-T1B092-F1
#
_entry.id   AF-T1B092-F1
#
_cell.length_a   1.000
_cell.length_b   1.000
_cell.length_c   1.000
_cell.angle_alpha   90.00
_cell.angle_beta   90.00
_cell.angle_gamma   90.00
#
_symmetry.space_group_name_H-M   'P 1'
#
loop_
_entity.id
_entity.type
_entity.pdbx_description
1 polymer ?
#
loop_
_entity_poly.entity_id
_entity_poly.type
_entity_poly.pdbx_seq_one_letter_code
_entity_poly.pdbx_strand_id
1 'polypeptide(L)'
;AVFIEAHEGKPLASLLLPPLRQVLISLDRMANVSEKAKRALRVLKSFINAVKVKYQDVEIGIDIDPEPGFADSGDLEADLSALFLALGDAAADRGVAVALIIDELQYLGEEELSALIMAVHQMAQRQLPVVLIGAGLPQLVGLSGRAKSYAERLFQFPELGPLQEK
;
A
#
# COMPACT_ATOMS: atom_id res chain seq x y z
N ALA A 1 -1.25 -6.79 11.25
CA ALA A 1 -0.11 -6.54 10.33
C ALA A 1 -0.30 -7.41 9.09
N VAL A 2 0.25 -6.98 7.97
CA VAL A 2 0.26 -7.67 6.68
C VAL A 2 1.71 -7.82 6.24
N PHE A 3 2.05 -8.99 5.71
CA PHE A 3 3.36 -9.28 5.14
C PHE A 3 3.24 -9.51 3.64
N ILE A 4 4.16 -8.91 2.89
CA ILE A 4 4.21 -8.91 1.44
C ILE A 4 5.67 -9.09 1.05
N GLU A 5 5.94 -9.98 0.12
CA GLU A 5 7.27 -10.19 -0.45
C GLU A 5 7.25 -9.62 -1.86
N ALA A 6 8.04 -8.57 -2.11
CA ALA A 6 8.26 -8.08 -3.46
C ALA A 6 9.17 -9.04 -4.20
N HIS A 7 8.87 -9.34 -5.45
CA HIS A 7 9.68 -10.24 -6.25
C HIS A 7 9.60 -9.87 -7.72
N GLU A 8 10.59 -10.30 -8.49
CA GLU A 8 10.62 -10.04 -9.93
C GLU A 8 9.37 -10.59 -10.63
N GLY A 9 8.96 -9.90 -11.69
CA GLY A 9 7.90 -10.37 -12.58
C GLY A 9 6.47 -10.19 -12.07
N LYS A 10 6.25 -9.56 -10.90
CA LYS A 10 4.90 -9.14 -10.47
C LYS A 10 4.86 -7.65 -10.10
N PRO A 11 3.89 -6.89 -10.65
CA PRO A 11 3.68 -5.51 -10.26
C PRO A 11 3.30 -5.38 -8.79
N LEU A 12 3.75 -4.29 -8.15
CA LEU A 12 3.41 -3.92 -6.76
C LEU A 12 1.90 -3.97 -6.51
N ALA A 13 1.12 -3.42 -7.42
CA ALA A 13 -0.34 -3.41 -7.31
C ALA A 13 -0.90 -4.84 -7.11
N SER A 14 -0.44 -5.80 -7.91
CA SER A 14 -0.87 -7.19 -7.83
C SER A 14 -0.48 -7.86 -6.51
N LEU A 15 0.67 -7.48 -5.93
CA LEU A 15 1.13 -7.99 -4.64
C LEU A 15 0.32 -7.41 -3.47
N LEU A 16 -0.07 -6.12 -3.56
CA LEU A 16 -0.83 -5.43 -2.52
C LEU A 16 -2.31 -5.82 -2.47
N LEU A 17 -2.91 -6.13 -3.62
CA LEU A 17 -4.36 -6.31 -3.72
C LEU A 17 -4.92 -7.44 -2.83
N PRO A 18 -4.40 -8.68 -2.86
CA PRO A 18 -4.93 -9.75 -2.00
C PRO A 18 -4.89 -9.43 -0.50
N PRO A 19 -3.76 -8.97 0.08
CA PRO A 19 -3.73 -8.68 1.50
C PRO A 19 -4.53 -7.43 1.88
N LEU A 20 -4.52 -6.36 1.07
CA LEU A 20 -5.33 -5.17 1.36
C LEU A 20 -6.83 -5.49 1.35
N ARG A 21 -7.27 -6.36 0.43
CA ARG A 21 -8.64 -6.90 0.44
C ARG A 21 -8.95 -7.60 1.76
N GLN A 22 -8.06 -8.45 2.27
CA GLN A 22 -8.27 -9.14 3.54
C GLN A 22 -8.37 -8.16 4.71
N VAL A 23 -7.51 -7.14 4.77
CA VAL A 23 -7.56 -6.11 5.82
C VAL A 23 -8.87 -5.35 5.75
N LEU A 24 -9.27 -4.84 4.58
CA LEU A 24 -10.47 -4.04 4.43
C LEU A 24 -11.75 -4.83 4.74
N ILE A 25 -11.83 -6.09 4.33
CA ILE A 25 -12.93 -6.98 4.72
C ILE A 25 -12.96 -7.20 6.23
N SER A 26 -11.78 -7.36 6.86
CA SER A 26 -11.70 -7.52 8.31
C SER A 26 -12.16 -6.27 9.05
N LEU A 27 -11.77 -5.08 8.57
CA LEU A 27 -12.25 -3.80 9.11
C LEU A 27 -13.75 -3.63 8.91
N ASP A 28 -14.30 -3.99 7.76
CA ASP A 28 -15.74 -3.91 7.50
C ASP A 28 -16.56 -4.82 8.43
N ARG A 29 -16.05 -6.02 8.72
CA ARG A 29 -16.69 -7.02 9.60
C ARG A 29 -16.62 -6.72 11.09
N MET A 30 -15.87 -5.71 11.53
CA MET A 30 -15.85 -5.31 12.94
C MET A 30 -17.24 -4.84 13.39
N ALA A 31 -17.51 -4.91 14.70
CA ALA A 31 -18.79 -4.49 15.26
C ALA A 31 -19.13 -3.04 14.87
N ASN A 32 -20.43 -2.77 14.69
CA ASN A 32 -20.99 -1.53 14.16
C ASN A 32 -20.68 -1.28 12.67
N VAL A 33 -21.60 -0.59 12.00
CA VAL A 33 -21.42 -0.20 10.60
C VAL A 33 -20.37 0.90 10.50
N SER A 34 -19.40 0.74 9.58
CA SER A 34 -18.44 1.79 9.22
C SER A 34 -18.58 2.15 7.75
N GLU A 35 -19.06 3.36 7.47
CA GLU A 35 -19.13 3.86 6.10
C GLU A 35 -17.74 4.10 5.51
N LYS A 36 -16.73 4.37 6.35
CA LYS A 36 -15.34 4.49 5.89
C LYS A 36 -14.74 3.15 5.47
N ALA A 37 -15.03 2.07 6.19
CA ALA A 37 -14.60 0.72 5.81
C ALA A 37 -15.26 0.28 4.48
N LYS A 38 -16.58 0.48 4.35
CA LYS A 38 -17.29 0.23 3.08
C LYS A 38 -16.74 1.08 1.94
N ARG A 39 -16.52 2.38 2.16
CA ARG A 39 -15.90 3.27 1.16
C ARG A 39 -14.51 2.77 0.76
N ALA A 40 -13.69 2.33 1.70
CA ALA A 40 -12.37 1.79 1.38
C ALA A 40 -12.44 0.52 0.51
N LEU A 41 -13.44 -0.36 0.73
CA LEU A 41 -13.71 -1.49 -0.17
C LEU A 41 -14.12 -1.04 -1.58
N ARG A 42 -14.90 0.03 -1.70
CA ARG A 42 -15.28 0.63 -3.00
C ARG A 42 -14.08 1.25 -3.71
N VAL A 43 -13.20 1.96 -2.99
CA VAL A 43 -11.93 2.48 -3.53
C VAL A 43 -11.00 1.35 -3.96
N LEU A 44 -10.91 0.26 -3.19
CA LEU A 44 -10.17 -0.93 -3.58
C LEU A 44 -10.73 -1.53 -4.88
N LYS A 45 -12.06 -1.56 -5.04
CA LYS A 45 -12.69 -2.01 -6.29
C LYS A 45 -12.31 -1.10 -7.47
N SER A 46 -12.32 0.21 -7.30
CA SER A 46 -11.84 1.16 -8.32
C SER A 46 -10.39 0.88 -8.70
N PHE A 47 -9.52 0.71 -7.70
CA PHE A 47 -8.10 0.40 -7.92
C PHE A 47 -7.90 -0.91 -8.69
N ILE A 48 -8.63 -1.98 -8.32
CA ILE A 48 -8.60 -3.25 -9.05
C ILE A 48 -8.97 -3.04 -10.52
N ASN A 49 -10.01 -2.24 -10.80
CA ASN A 49 -10.43 -1.98 -12.17
C ASN A 49 -9.36 -1.22 -12.96
N ALA A 50 -8.76 -0.16 -12.39
CA ALA A 50 -7.69 0.59 -13.02
C ALA A 50 -6.45 -0.29 -13.30
N VAL A 51 -6.05 -1.09 -12.31
CA VAL A 51 -4.92 -2.01 -12.43
C VAL A 51 -5.20 -3.10 -13.48
N LYS A 52 -6.41 -3.68 -13.54
CA LYS A 52 -6.78 -4.66 -14.57
C LYS A 52 -6.65 -4.13 -15.99
N VAL A 53 -6.97 -2.85 -16.21
CA VAL A 53 -6.81 -2.21 -17.52
C VAL A 53 -5.33 -2.15 -17.93
N LYS A 54 -4.43 -1.95 -16.96
CA LYS A 54 -2.97 -1.83 -17.18
C LYS A 54 -2.25 -3.19 -17.18
N TYR A 55 -2.66 -4.12 -16.33
CA TYR A 55 -2.05 -5.42 -16.08
C TYR A 55 -3.13 -6.50 -16.19
N GLN A 56 -3.16 -7.20 -17.33
CA GLN A 56 -4.22 -8.15 -17.69
C GLN A 56 -4.30 -9.39 -16.76
N ASP A 57 -3.39 -9.52 -15.79
CA ASP A 57 -3.20 -10.69 -14.93
C ASP A 57 -3.84 -10.58 -13.54
N VAL A 58 -4.70 -9.57 -13.29
CA VAL A 58 -5.34 -9.39 -11.98
C VAL A 58 -6.75 -9.96 -11.96
N GLU A 59 -6.96 -11.13 -11.36
CA GLU A 59 -8.30 -11.73 -11.16
C GLU A 59 -8.71 -11.72 -9.69
N ILE A 60 -9.10 -10.53 -9.18
CA ILE A 60 -9.62 -10.40 -7.81
C ILE A 60 -11.10 -9.98 -7.85
N GLY A 61 -11.93 -10.81 -7.22
CA GLY A 61 -13.37 -10.59 -7.07
C GLY A 61 -13.71 -9.83 -5.79
N ILE A 62 -14.37 -8.68 -5.96
CA ILE A 62 -15.10 -7.97 -4.90
C ILE A 62 -16.47 -7.63 -5.47
N ASP A 63 -17.51 -8.07 -4.75
CA ASP A 63 -18.91 -7.86 -5.10
C ASP A 63 -19.43 -6.58 -4.44
N ILE A 64 -18.96 -5.45 -4.96
CA ILE A 64 -19.35 -4.10 -4.57
C ILE A 64 -19.12 -3.16 -5.75
N ASP A 65 -19.90 -2.08 -5.82
CA ASP A 65 -19.69 -1.01 -6.80
C ASP A 65 -18.39 -0.23 -6.50
N PRO A 66 -17.67 0.23 -7.54
CA PRO A 66 -16.49 1.08 -7.36
C PRO A 66 -16.86 2.45 -6.78
N GLU A 67 -15.88 3.16 -6.22
CA GLU A 67 -16.01 4.56 -5.82
C GLU A 67 -15.58 5.46 -7.00
N PRO A 68 -16.49 6.20 -7.67
CA PRO A 68 -16.14 7.02 -8.83
C PRO A 68 -15.22 8.19 -8.45
N GLY A 69 -14.19 8.43 -9.26
CA GLY A 69 -13.22 9.51 -9.07
C GLY A 69 -12.16 9.24 -7.99
N PHE A 70 -12.10 8.00 -7.46
CA PHE A 70 -11.09 7.61 -6.48
C PHE A 70 -10.40 6.32 -6.92
N ALA A 71 -9.07 6.38 -7.05
CA ALA A 71 -8.25 5.26 -7.48
C ALA A 71 -8.67 4.65 -8.83
N ASP A 72 -9.13 5.48 -9.76
CA ASP A 72 -9.63 5.09 -11.09
C ASP A 72 -8.97 5.88 -12.23
N SER A 73 -7.85 6.56 -11.97
CA SER A 73 -7.20 7.44 -12.96
C SER A 73 -6.28 6.71 -13.94
N GLY A 74 -5.79 5.52 -13.56
CA GLY A 74 -4.76 4.79 -14.30
C GLY A 74 -3.33 5.23 -13.99
N ASP A 75 -3.16 6.29 -13.20
CA ASP A 75 -1.88 6.73 -12.64
C ASP A 75 -1.61 6.01 -11.32
N LEU A 76 -0.52 5.23 -11.25
CA LEU A 76 -0.24 4.38 -10.10
C LEU A 76 0.02 5.20 -8.83
N GLU A 77 0.69 6.36 -8.91
CA GLU A 77 0.98 7.19 -7.74
C GLU A 77 -0.32 7.74 -7.14
N ALA A 78 -1.19 8.32 -7.97
CA ALA A 78 -2.45 8.89 -7.54
C ALA A 78 -3.40 7.80 -7.00
N ASP A 79 -3.52 6.68 -7.72
CA ASP A 79 -4.47 5.65 -7.37
C ASP A 79 -4.05 4.87 -6.12
N LEU A 80 -2.76 4.56 -5.97
CA LEU A 80 -2.24 3.90 -4.78
C LEU A 80 -2.36 4.81 -3.55
N SER A 81 -2.08 6.10 -3.70
CA SER A 81 -2.25 7.08 -2.63
C SER A 81 -3.70 7.16 -2.17
N ALA A 82 -4.66 7.23 -3.10
CA ALA A 82 -6.09 7.23 -2.79
C ALA A 82 -6.52 5.97 -2.03
N LEU A 83 -6.03 4.79 -2.44
CA LEU A 83 -6.28 3.53 -1.74
C LEU A 83 -5.72 3.52 -0.31
N PHE A 84 -4.48 3.97 -0.14
CA PHE A 84 -3.80 4.00 1.17
C PHE A 84 -4.46 4.99 2.14
N LEU A 85 -4.89 6.15 1.63
CA LEU A 85 -5.69 7.09 2.40
C LEU A 85 -7.02 6.48 2.84
N ALA A 86 -7.73 5.78 1.95
CA ALA A 86 -8.99 5.12 2.29
C ALA A 86 -8.79 4.00 3.34
N LEU A 87 -7.71 3.23 3.22
CA LEU A 87 -7.31 2.24 4.23
C LEU A 87 -7.07 2.88 5.59
N GLY A 88 -6.29 3.96 5.64
CA GLY A 88 -5.98 4.66 6.88
C GLY A 88 -7.20 5.32 7.51
N ASP A 89 -8.08 5.91 6.71
CA ASP A 89 -9.36 6.45 7.17
C ASP A 89 -10.25 5.36 7.77
N ALA A 90 -10.32 4.18 7.16
CA ALA A 90 -11.06 3.03 7.67
C ALA A 90 -10.44 2.49 8.97
N ALA A 91 -9.11 2.40 9.05
CA ALA A 91 -8.40 1.97 10.25
C ALA A 91 -8.62 2.93 11.43
N ALA A 92 -8.54 4.24 11.16
CA ALA A 92 -8.81 5.29 12.15
C ALA A 92 -10.25 5.22 12.68
N ASP A 93 -11.24 5.04 11.78
CA ASP A 93 -12.65 4.87 12.16
C ASP A 93 -12.88 3.69 13.10
N ARG A 94 -12.13 2.60 12.85
CA ARG A 94 -12.19 1.37 13.65
C ARG A 94 -11.34 1.43 14.91
N GLY A 95 -10.60 2.51 15.15
CA GLY A 95 -9.72 2.64 16.30
C GLY A 95 -8.57 1.63 16.32
N VAL A 96 -8.12 1.19 15.14
CA VAL A 96 -7.02 0.21 14.99
C VAL A 96 -5.91 0.78 14.13
N ALA A 97 -4.72 0.20 14.25
CA ALA A 97 -3.59 0.50 13.38
C ALA A 97 -3.33 -0.63 12.39
N VAL A 98 -2.87 -0.28 11.19
CA VAL A 98 -2.47 -1.23 10.13
C VAL A 98 -0.96 -1.13 9.92
N ALA A 99 -0.26 -2.25 10.02
CA ALA A 99 1.14 -2.35 9.64
C ALA A 99 1.25 -3.08 8.30
N LEU A 100 1.82 -2.42 7.30
CA LEU A 100 2.18 -2.97 6.00
C LEU A 100 3.68 -3.27 6.02
N ILE A 101 4.04 -4.55 5.91
CA ILE A 101 5.42 -5.02 5.97
C ILE A 101 5.75 -5.59 4.60
N ILE A 102 6.68 -4.94 3.90
CA ILE A 102 7.07 -5.31 2.54
C ILE A 102 8.55 -5.66 2.53
N ASP A 103 8.85 -6.92 2.24
CA ASP A 103 10.22 -7.41 2.09
C ASP A 103 10.68 -7.30 0.63
N GLU A 104 12.00 -7.34 0.44
CA GLU A 104 12.68 -7.38 -0.85
C GLU A 104 12.31 -6.21 -1.80
N LEU A 105 12.11 -5.01 -1.22
CA LEU A 105 11.67 -3.81 -1.94
C LEU A 105 12.59 -3.39 -3.12
N GLN A 106 13.83 -3.88 -3.17
CA GLN A 106 14.74 -3.59 -4.29
C GLN A 106 14.26 -4.14 -5.64
N TYR A 107 13.30 -5.07 -5.65
CA TYR A 107 12.72 -5.59 -6.89
C TYR A 107 11.67 -4.67 -7.52
N LEU A 108 11.18 -3.67 -6.79
CA LEU A 108 10.22 -2.71 -7.32
C LEU A 108 10.86 -1.78 -8.35
N GLY A 109 10.11 -1.49 -9.42
CA GLY A 109 10.49 -0.45 -10.37
C GLY A 109 10.47 0.94 -9.74
N GLU A 110 11.12 1.91 -10.38
CA GLU A 110 11.17 3.30 -9.88
C GLU A 110 9.77 3.93 -9.76
N GLU A 111 8.88 3.70 -10.75
CA GLU A 111 7.48 4.18 -10.72
C GLU A 111 6.69 3.58 -9.55
N GLU A 112 6.89 2.31 -9.24
CA GLU A 112 6.19 1.61 -8.17
C GLU A 112 6.68 2.03 -6.78
N LEU A 113 8.01 2.12 -6.63
CA LEU A 113 8.62 2.63 -5.41
C LEU A 113 8.23 4.10 -5.17
N SER A 114 8.18 4.89 -6.24
CA SER A 114 7.70 6.28 -6.22
C SER A 114 6.26 6.39 -5.73
N ALA A 115 5.35 5.56 -6.27
CA ALA A 115 3.96 5.49 -5.85
C ALA A 115 3.81 5.10 -4.38
N LEU A 116 4.59 4.11 -3.93
CA LEU A 116 4.59 3.67 -2.54
C LEU A 116 5.06 4.79 -1.59
N ILE A 117 6.16 5.48 -1.93
CA ILE A 117 6.68 6.60 -1.15
C ILE A 117 5.66 7.74 -1.08
N MET A 118 5.02 8.08 -2.20
CA MET A 118 3.98 9.12 -2.25
C MET A 118 2.80 8.76 -1.35
N ALA A 119 2.32 7.52 -1.42
CA ALA A 119 1.21 7.06 -0.61
C ALA A 119 1.53 7.15 0.90
N VAL A 120 2.74 6.74 1.31
CA VAL A 120 3.22 6.89 2.69
C VAL A 120 3.32 8.34 3.10
N HIS A 121 3.83 9.22 2.22
CA HIS A 121 3.94 10.64 2.49
C HIS A 121 2.56 11.27 2.80
N GLN A 122 1.54 10.95 2.00
CA GLN A 122 0.19 11.47 2.20
C GLN A 122 -0.47 10.92 3.48
N MET A 123 -0.28 9.64 3.79
CA MET A 123 -0.77 9.07 5.05
C MET A 123 -0.14 9.76 6.26
N ALA A 124 1.17 10.02 6.22
CA ALA A 124 1.90 10.70 7.28
C ALA A 124 1.43 12.14 7.48
N GLN A 125 1.21 12.90 6.40
CA GLN A 125 0.66 14.26 6.47
C GLN A 125 -0.71 14.33 7.16
N ARG A 126 -1.53 13.28 6.99
CA ARG A 126 -2.85 13.17 7.62
C ARG A 126 -2.85 12.44 8.96
N GLN A 127 -1.68 12.01 9.43
CA GLN A 127 -1.51 11.27 10.69
C GLN A 127 -2.40 10.02 10.77
N LEU A 128 -2.58 9.32 9.65
CA LEU A 128 -3.38 8.10 9.60
C LEU A 128 -2.66 6.95 10.31
N PRO A 129 -3.38 6.03 10.97
CA PRO A 129 -2.79 4.95 11.78
C PRO A 129 -2.32 3.78 10.89
N VAL A 130 -1.50 4.09 9.89
CA VAL A 130 -0.89 3.11 9.00
C VAL A 130 0.61 3.30 9.02
N VAL A 131 1.35 2.21 9.28
CA VAL A 131 2.81 2.20 9.24
C VAL A 131 3.27 1.28 8.10
N LEU A 132 4.27 1.74 7.35
CA LEU A 132 4.96 0.93 6.38
C LEU A 132 6.35 0.57 6.91
N ILE A 133 6.67 -0.72 6.90
CA ILE A 133 7.98 -1.27 7.23
C ILE A 133 8.50 -1.92 5.97
N GLY A 134 9.65 -1.43 5.49
CA GLY A 134 10.30 -1.96 4.30
C GLY A 134 11.57 -2.70 4.67
N ALA A 135 11.82 -3.82 4.00
CA ALA A 135 13.12 -4.50 4.01
C ALA A 135 13.61 -4.66 2.57
N GLY A 136 14.93 -4.74 2.43
CA GLY A 136 15.60 -4.90 1.15
C GLY A 136 17.09 -4.68 1.26
N LEU A 137 17.77 -4.89 0.13
CA LEU A 137 19.22 -4.77 0.04
C LEU A 137 19.70 -3.31 0.17
N PRO A 138 20.99 -3.06 0.52
CA PRO A 138 21.51 -1.71 0.82
C PRO A 138 21.27 -0.66 -0.28
N GLN A 139 21.18 -1.07 -1.55
CA GLN A 139 20.86 -0.15 -2.66
C GLN A 139 19.47 0.49 -2.56
N LEU A 140 18.57 -0.04 -1.71
CA LEU A 140 17.23 0.47 -1.51
C LEU A 140 17.25 1.95 -1.11
N VAL A 141 18.20 2.38 -0.27
CA VAL A 141 18.34 3.80 0.12
C VAL A 141 18.50 4.70 -1.11
N GLY A 142 19.41 4.32 -2.01
CA GLY A 142 19.65 5.05 -3.25
C GLY A 142 18.50 4.97 -4.25
N LEU A 143 17.81 3.82 -4.32
CA LEU A 143 16.59 3.65 -5.13
C LEU A 143 15.47 4.59 -4.64
N SER A 144 15.24 4.66 -3.33
CA SER A 144 14.23 5.53 -2.73
C SER A 144 14.53 7.00 -2.99
N GLY A 145 15.80 7.42 -2.84
CA GLY A 145 16.22 8.80 -3.12
C GLY A 145 16.07 9.20 -4.60
N ARG A 146 16.32 8.26 -5.53
CA ARG A 146 16.06 8.49 -6.97
C ARG A 146 14.57 8.61 -7.28
N ALA A 147 13.75 7.71 -6.74
CA ALA A 147 12.31 7.71 -6.93
C ALA A 147 11.66 9.02 -6.41
N LYS A 148 12.05 9.48 -5.21
CA LYS A 148 11.70 10.80 -4.67
C LYS A 148 12.84 11.35 -3.82
N SER A 149 13.34 12.53 -4.17
CA SER A 149 14.45 13.19 -3.45
C SER A 149 14.20 13.51 -1.97
N TYR A 150 12.94 13.45 -1.51
CA TYR A 150 12.58 13.64 -0.11
C TYR A 150 12.39 12.33 0.67
N ALA A 151 12.54 11.17 0.04
CA ALA A 151 12.34 9.87 0.68
C ALA A 151 13.28 9.65 1.88
N GLU A 152 14.52 10.13 1.79
CA GLU A 152 15.52 10.06 2.88
C GLU A 152 15.09 10.80 4.15
N ARG A 153 14.15 11.76 4.04
CA ARG A 153 13.57 12.48 5.19
C ARG A 153 12.27 11.87 5.69
N LEU A 154 11.64 11.02 4.88
CA LEU A 154 10.36 10.37 5.21
C LEU A 154 10.58 9.04 5.95
N PHE A 155 11.65 8.32 5.61
CA PHE A 155 11.96 7.02 6.18
C PHE A 155 13.22 7.05 7.04
N GLN A 156 13.29 6.09 7.96
CA GLN A 156 14.53 5.70 8.61
C GLN A 156 15.07 4.46 7.92
N PHE A 157 16.38 4.41 7.68
CA PHE A 157 17.05 3.27 7.05
C PHE A 157 18.07 2.66 8.03
N PRO A 158 17.60 1.98 9.10
CA PRO A 158 18.50 1.27 9.99
C PRO A 158 19.13 0.09 9.25
N GLU A 159 20.46 -0.06 9.36
CA GLU A 159 21.14 -1.24 8.86
C GLU A 159 20.93 -2.43 9.81
N LEU A 160 20.52 -3.57 9.27
CA LEU A 160 20.38 -4.82 9.99
C LEU A 160 21.54 -5.75 9.63
N GLY A 161 22.42 -5.97 10.61
CA GLY A 161 23.53 -6.92 10.48
C GLY A 161 23.13 -8.37 10.77
N PRO A 162 24.04 -9.32 10.53
CA PRO A 162 23.82 -10.71 10.89
C PRO A 162 23.54 -10.87 12.39
N LEU A 163 22.76 -11.90 12.73
CA LEU A 163 22.54 -12.25 14.14
C LEU A 163 23.89 -12.59 14.77
N GLN A 164 24.23 -11.93 15.88
CA GLN A 164 25.43 -12.28 16.63
C GLN A 164 25.26 -13.68 17.22
N GLU A 165 26.26 -14.54 17.03
CA GLU A 165 26.33 -15.81 17.75
C GLU A 165 26.34 -15.52 19.26
N LYS A 166 25.53 -16.27 20.02
CA LYS A 166 25.40 -16.11 21.47
C LYS A 166 26.66 -16.51 22.22
#